data_AF-A0A9P6IUA6-F1
#
_entry.id   AF-A0A9P6IUA6-F1
#
_cell.length_a   1.000
_cell.length_b   1.000
_cell.length_c   1.000
_cell.angle_alpha   90.00
_cell.angle_beta   90.00
_cell.angle_gamma   90.00
#
_symmetry.space_group_name_H-M   'P 1'
#
loop_
_entity.id
_entity.type
_entity.pdbx_description
1 polymer ?
#
loop_
_entity_poly.entity_id
_entity_poly.type
_entity_poly.pdbx_seq_one_letter_code
_entity_poly.pdbx_strand_id
1 'polypeptide(L)'
;MIDAFKGSPNNLGFFVGNEVANDNKSTVASAYVKALLRDTKNYISSIASRKIPVGLFQLWERIDFFGINLYEWCGPEATYQNSGYADRTKDIASYSIPVFLSKFGCNLVSPRTFPEVKSIFGHDMANDWSGSIIYEWSQEDNKYDLVQIQPDNTVSILPDYTNLKKTLAPLHPKGVKMDALPKSRPPSSYPPITT
;
A
#
# COMPACT_ATOMS: atom_id res chain seq x y z
N MET A 1 14.13 -5.31 -15.20
CA MET A 1 13.87 -4.82 -13.83
C MET A 1 14.63 -5.60 -12.77
N ILE A 2 14.27 -6.85 -12.47
CA ILE A 2 14.81 -7.59 -11.32
C ILE A 2 16.34 -7.59 -11.26
N ASP A 3 17.02 -7.93 -12.36
CA ASP A 3 18.49 -7.97 -12.43
C ASP A 3 19.20 -6.65 -12.15
N ALA A 4 18.56 -5.51 -12.45
CA ALA A 4 19.11 -4.19 -12.18
C ALA A 4 18.99 -3.78 -10.70
N PHE A 5 17.96 -4.28 -10.00
CA PHE A 5 17.62 -3.85 -8.63
C PHE A 5 17.79 -4.95 -7.57
N LYS A 6 18.23 -6.15 -7.94
CA LYS A 6 18.44 -7.27 -6.99
C LYS A 6 19.60 -7.03 -6.02
N GLY A 7 20.64 -6.31 -6.45
CA GLY A 7 21.79 -5.94 -5.62
C GLY A 7 21.49 -4.81 -4.63
N SER A 8 20.44 -4.03 -4.84
CA SER A 8 20.14 -2.85 -4.04
C SER A 8 19.63 -3.25 -2.64
N PRO A 9 20.28 -2.84 -1.54
CA PRO A 9 19.85 -3.21 -0.18
C PRO A 9 18.57 -2.49 0.25
N ASN A 10 18.30 -1.31 -0.31
CA ASN A 10 17.11 -0.50 -0.08
C ASN A 10 15.90 -0.87 -0.98
N ASN A 11 16.05 -1.86 -1.88
CA ASN A 11 14.91 -2.36 -2.66
C ASN A 11 14.01 -3.24 -1.76
N LEU A 12 12.92 -2.66 -1.28
CA LEU A 12 11.98 -3.31 -0.35
C LEU A 12 11.35 -4.58 -0.94
N GLY A 13 10.92 -4.55 -2.20
CA GLY A 13 10.22 -5.64 -2.86
C GLY A 13 9.76 -5.26 -4.28
N PHE A 14 9.24 -6.24 -5.01
CA PHE A 14 8.67 -6.03 -6.35
C PHE A 14 7.14 -6.25 -6.35
N PHE A 15 6.44 -5.54 -7.23
CA PHE A 15 5.03 -5.79 -7.54
C PHE A 15 4.91 -6.49 -8.90
N VAL A 16 4.06 -7.51 -9.00
CA VAL A 16 3.76 -8.21 -10.27
C VAL A 16 2.48 -7.74 -10.96
N GLY A 17 1.80 -6.73 -10.42
CA GLY A 17 0.63 -6.11 -11.03
C GLY A 17 0.05 -4.99 -10.17
N ASN A 18 -0.75 -4.14 -10.78
CA ASN A 18 -1.58 -3.12 -10.12
C ASN A 18 -3.01 -3.22 -10.65
N GLU A 19 -3.98 -3.48 -9.78
CA GLU A 19 -5.43 -3.37 -10.09
C GLU A 19 -5.86 -4.18 -11.34
N VAL A 20 -5.19 -5.31 -11.58
CA VAL A 20 -5.32 -6.12 -12.81
C VAL A 20 -6.67 -6.86 -12.87
N ALA A 21 -7.25 -7.16 -11.72
CA ALA A 21 -8.63 -7.58 -11.56
C ALA A 21 -9.36 -6.53 -10.71
N ASN A 22 -10.04 -5.59 -11.37
CA ASN A 22 -10.70 -4.43 -10.76
C ASN A 22 -12.24 -4.49 -10.85
N ASP A 23 -12.79 -5.47 -11.57
CA ASP A 23 -14.23 -5.75 -11.68
C ASP A 23 -14.49 -7.26 -11.76
N ASN A 24 -15.77 -7.67 -11.74
CA ASN A 24 -16.14 -9.08 -11.80
C ASN A 24 -15.70 -9.78 -13.10
N LYS A 25 -15.53 -9.04 -14.21
CA LYS A 25 -15.17 -9.59 -15.54
C LYS A 25 -13.67 -9.84 -15.66
N SER A 26 -12.85 -8.99 -15.06
CA SER A 26 -11.39 -9.07 -15.03
C SER A 26 -10.86 -10.09 -14.02
N THR A 27 -11.71 -10.68 -13.17
CA THR A 27 -11.33 -11.76 -12.23
C THR A 27 -10.55 -12.92 -12.88
N VAL A 28 -10.81 -13.26 -14.15
CA VAL A 28 -10.05 -14.28 -14.88
C VAL A 28 -8.57 -13.94 -15.07
N ALA A 29 -8.21 -12.65 -15.07
CA ALA A 29 -6.81 -12.19 -15.15
C ALA A 29 -5.99 -12.63 -13.93
N SER A 30 -6.65 -12.85 -12.77
CA SER A 30 -6.01 -13.28 -11.52
C SER A 30 -5.17 -14.55 -11.68
N ALA A 31 -5.57 -15.48 -12.55
CA ALA A 31 -4.82 -16.71 -12.81
C ALA A 31 -3.43 -16.43 -13.42
N TYR A 32 -3.35 -15.47 -14.34
CA TYR A 32 -2.10 -15.03 -14.97
C TYR A 32 -1.21 -14.28 -13.98
N VAL A 33 -1.80 -13.43 -13.12
CA VAL A 33 -1.06 -12.73 -12.06
C VAL A 33 -0.49 -13.72 -11.03
N LYS A 34 -1.24 -14.77 -10.66
CA LYS A 34 -0.76 -15.85 -9.78
C LYS A 34 0.39 -16.66 -10.41
N ALA A 35 0.37 -16.88 -11.73
CA ALA A 35 1.49 -17.50 -12.45
C ALA A 35 2.72 -16.58 -12.48
N LEU A 36 2.55 -15.31 -12.83
CA LEU A 36 3.62 -14.31 -12.85
C LEU A 36 4.25 -14.11 -11.46
N LEU A 37 3.46 -14.13 -10.39
CA LEU A 37 3.92 -14.12 -9.01
C LEU A 37 4.85 -15.31 -8.70
N ARG A 38 4.40 -16.54 -8.99
CA ARG A 38 5.17 -17.77 -8.80
C ARG A 38 6.50 -17.70 -9.56
N ASP A 39 6.44 -17.33 -10.84
CA ASP A 39 7.62 -17.37 -11.71
C ASP A 39 8.60 -16.24 -11.40
N THR A 40 8.12 -15.07 -10.97
CA THR A 40 8.95 -13.98 -10.42
C THR A 40 9.67 -14.41 -9.15
N LYS A 41 8.99 -15.07 -8.21
CA LYS A 41 9.59 -15.57 -6.96
C LYS A 41 10.62 -16.67 -7.23
N ASN A 42 10.34 -17.56 -8.18
CA ASN A 42 11.29 -18.59 -8.65
C ASN A 42 12.54 -17.95 -9.29
N TYR A 43 12.35 -16.95 -10.17
CA TYR A 43 13.44 -16.27 -10.85
C TYR A 43 14.33 -15.49 -9.87
N ILE A 44 13.76 -14.70 -8.95
CA ILE A 44 14.51 -14.04 -7.88
C ILE A 44 15.33 -15.06 -7.08
N SER A 45 14.74 -16.21 -6.75
CA SER A 45 15.40 -17.26 -5.97
C SER A 45 16.55 -17.97 -6.70
N SER A 46 16.65 -17.88 -8.03
CA SER A 46 17.77 -18.44 -8.80
C SER A 46 18.88 -17.43 -9.13
N ILE A 47 18.61 -16.11 -9.03
CA ILE A 47 19.55 -15.06 -9.46
C ILE A 47 20.00 -14.09 -8.35
N ALA A 48 19.41 -14.15 -7.16
CA ALA A 48 19.66 -13.22 -6.05
C ALA A 48 19.93 -13.96 -4.73
N SER A 49 20.96 -13.54 -4.01
CA SER A 49 21.30 -14.07 -2.67
C SER A 49 20.36 -13.60 -1.57
N ARG A 50 19.74 -12.42 -1.73
CA ARG A 50 18.68 -11.91 -0.85
C ARG A 50 17.33 -12.43 -1.33
N LYS A 51 16.51 -12.94 -0.39
CA LYS A 51 15.08 -13.15 -0.62
C LYS A 51 14.40 -11.79 -0.74
N ILE A 52 14.17 -11.34 -1.96
CA ILE A 52 13.43 -10.10 -2.24
C ILE A 52 11.94 -10.47 -2.33
N PRO A 53 11.07 -9.92 -1.48
CA PRO A 53 9.67 -10.30 -1.45
C PRO A 53 8.91 -9.78 -2.69
N VAL A 54 7.86 -10.49 -3.08
CA VAL A 54 7.03 -10.15 -4.23
C VAL A 54 5.57 -10.01 -3.80
N GLY A 55 5.03 -8.81 -3.99
CA GLY A 55 3.66 -8.45 -3.65
C GLY A 55 2.81 -8.09 -4.87
N LEU A 56 1.61 -7.60 -4.57
CA LEU A 56 0.57 -7.28 -5.55
C LEU A 56 -0.29 -6.14 -5.00
N PHE A 57 -0.76 -5.24 -5.86
CA PHE A 57 -1.87 -4.35 -5.50
C PHE A 57 -3.19 -4.98 -5.92
N GLN A 58 -4.11 -5.14 -4.96
CA GLN A 58 -5.48 -5.68 -5.13
C GLN A 58 -5.60 -7.07 -5.79
N LEU A 59 -5.24 -8.14 -5.06
CA LEU A 59 -5.64 -9.54 -5.27
C LEU A 59 -5.04 -10.44 -4.17
N TRP A 60 -5.67 -11.57 -3.89
CA TRP A 60 -5.31 -12.44 -2.76
C TRP A 60 -4.83 -13.82 -3.22
N GLU A 61 -3.62 -14.20 -2.80
CA GLU A 61 -3.06 -15.56 -2.60
C GLU A 61 -1.52 -15.55 -2.71
N ARG A 62 -0.81 -16.17 -1.75
CA ARG A 62 0.63 -16.55 -1.81
C ARG A 62 1.67 -15.45 -2.13
N ILE A 63 1.23 -14.19 -2.18
CA ILE A 63 2.04 -12.96 -2.17
C ILE A 63 2.80 -12.82 -0.85
N ASP A 64 3.93 -12.11 -0.85
CA ASP A 64 4.76 -11.90 0.36
C ASP A 64 4.34 -10.66 1.16
N PHE A 65 3.66 -9.71 0.52
CA PHE A 65 3.04 -8.53 1.12
C PHE A 65 1.92 -8.02 0.19
N PHE A 66 1.02 -7.20 0.74
CA PHE A 66 -0.16 -6.71 0.04
C PHE A 66 -0.30 -5.18 0.09
N GLY A 67 -0.52 -4.56 -1.06
CA GLY A 67 -0.82 -3.13 -1.16
C GLY A 67 -2.29 -2.91 -1.50
N ILE A 68 -2.95 -1.98 -0.78
CA ILE A 68 -4.31 -1.54 -1.05
C ILE A 68 -4.31 -0.05 -1.40
N ASN A 69 -4.88 0.30 -2.56
CA ASN A 69 -5.11 1.69 -2.94
C ASN A 69 -6.43 2.12 -2.30
N LEU A 70 -6.40 3.06 -1.34
CA LEU A 70 -7.53 3.32 -0.43
C LEU A 70 -7.84 4.82 -0.27
N TYR A 71 -8.86 5.26 -1.00
CA TYR A 71 -9.32 6.65 -1.03
C TYR A 71 -10.67 6.90 -0.31
N GLU A 72 -11.13 5.96 0.52
CA GLU A 72 -12.43 6.06 1.21
C GLU A 72 -12.52 7.24 2.20
N TRP A 73 -11.39 7.66 2.78
CA TRP A 73 -11.32 8.82 3.67
C TRP A 73 -11.12 10.11 2.87
N CYS A 74 -12.15 10.97 2.84
CA CYS A 74 -12.13 12.27 2.16
C CYS A 74 -12.48 13.42 3.12
N GLY A 75 -11.58 14.41 3.23
CA GLY A 75 -11.82 15.65 3.98
C GLY A 75 -11.62 15.59 5.51
N PRO A 76 -11.76 16.74 6.21
CA PRO A 76 -11.44 16.88 7.63
C PRO A 76 -12.46 16.26 8.59
N GLU A 77 -13.74 16.20 8.20
CA GLU A 77 -14.85 15.69 9.03
C GLU A 77 -14.97 14.16 9.03
N ALA A 78 -14.18 13.49 8.19
CA ALA A 78 -14.09 12.04 8.17
C ALA A 78 -13.23 11.53 9.34
N THR A 79 -13.60 10.36 9.86
CA THR A 79 -13.02 9.69 11.03
C THR A 79 -12.76 8.22 10.71
N TYR A 80 -12.00 7.52 11.55
CA TYR A 80 -11.74 6.09 11.40
C TYR A 80 -13.02 5.25 11.24
N GLN A 81 -14.11 5.64 11.92
CA GLN A 81 -15.38 4.92 11.92
C GLN A 81 -16.28 5.27 10.72
N ASN A 82 -16.31 6.52 10.24
CA ASN A 82 -17.21 6.94 9.15
C ASN A 82 -16.57 6.88 7.74
N SER A 83 -15.25 6.77 7.66
CA SER A 83 -14.47 6.71 6.41
C SER A 83 -14.33 5.30 5.80
N GLY A 84 -14.95 4.28 6.39
CA GLY A 84 -14.77 2.88 5.99
C GLY A 84 -13.47 2.23 6.48
N TYR A 85 -12.47 3.00 6.93
CA TYR A 85 -11.16 2.49 7.37
C TYR A 85 -11.28 1.46 8.52
N ALA A 86 -12.25 1.58 9.41
CA ALA A 86 -12.53 0.58 10.45
C ALA A 86 -12.96 -0.79 9.86
N ASP A 87 -13.80 -0.80 8.83
CA ASP A 87 -14.19 -2.04 8.15
C ASP A 87 -13.02 -2.62 7.33
N ARG A 88 -12.23 -1.76 6.65
CA ARG A 88 -11.00 -2.22 5.95
C ARG A 88 -10.03 -2.90 6.92
N THR A 89 -9.84 -2.32 8.11
CA THR A 89 -8.95 -2.88 9.15
C THR A 89 -9.47 -4.21 9.67
N LYS A 90 -10.78 -4.31 9.92
CA LYS A 90 -11.45 -5.55 10.33
C LYS A 90 -11.30 -6.66 9.29
N ASP A 91 -11.43 -6.35 8.01
CA ASP A 91 -11.26 -7.31 6.91
C ASP A 91 -9.82 -7.84 6.85
N ILE A 92 -8.81 -6.97 7.03
CA ILE A 92 -7.39 -7.37 6.98
C ILE A 92 -6.86 -7.98 8.28
N ALA A 93 -7.52 -7.82 9.43
CA ALA A 93 -7.04 -8.28 10.74
C ALA A 93 -6.78 -9.80 10.82
N SER A 94 -7.31 -10.58 9.87
CA SER A 94 -7.05 -12.03 9.74
C SER A 94 -5.79 -12.39 8.94
N TYR A 95 -5.17 -11.45 8.22
CA TYR A 95 -4.16 -11.76 7.19
C TYR A 95 -2.83 -12.22 7.80
N SER A 96 -2.19 -13.19 7.14
CA SER A 96 -0.90 -13.78 7.52
C SER A 96 0.32 -13.14 6.85
N ILE A 97 0.13 -11.99 6.19
CA ILE A 97 1.13 -11.23 5.44
C ILE A 97 1.06 -9.74 5.81
N PRO A 98 2.14 -8.95 5.65
CA PRO A 98 2.09 -7.50 5.80
C PRO A 98 1.13 -6.88 4.78
N VAL A 99 0.24 -5.99 5.25
CA VAL A 99 -0.67 -5.20 4.41
C VAL A 99 -0.42 -3.71 4.64
N PHE A 100 -0.38 -2.89 3.60
CA PHE A 100 -0.21 -1.43 3.72
C PHE A 100 -1.05 -0.66 2.69
N LEU A 101 -1.28 0.63 2.94
CA LEU A 101 -1.93 1.50 1.96
C LEU A 101 -0.92 1.91 0.89
N SER A 102 -1.01 1.32 -0.29
CA SER A 102 -0.09 1.61 -1.40
C SER A 102 -0.37 2.93 -2.10
N LYS A 103 -1.60 3.43 -1.96
CA LYS A 103 -2.02 4.79 -2.30
C LYS A 103 -3.09 5.22 -1.28
N PHE A 104 -3.07 6.47 -0.85
CA PHE A 104 -4.15 7.11 -0.08
C PHE A 104 -4.16 8.63 -0.33
N GLY A 105 -5.10 9.35 0.29
CA GLY A 105 -5.16 10.81 0.28
C GLY A 105 -6.15 11.37 -0.73
N CYS A 106 -7.44 11.07 -0.55
CA CYS A 106 -8.54 11.51 -1.41
C CYS A 106 -8.57 13.03 -1.64
N ASN A 107 -8.68 13.47 -2.90
CA ASN A 107 -8.64 14.89 -3.28
C ASN A 107 -10.01 15.55 -3.51
N LEU A 108 -11.13 14.88 -3.20
CA LEU A 108 -12.49 15.44 -3.29
C LEU A 108 -12.70 16.67 -2.39
N VAL A 109 -11.87 16.83 -1.35
CA VAL A 109 -11.76 18.05 -0.54
C VAL A 109 -10.31 18.52 -0.60
N SER A 110 -10.10 19.77 -1.01
CA SER A 110 -8.77 20.36 -1.23
C SER A 110 -8.70 21.78 -0.66
N PRO A 111 -7.57 22.22 -0.06
CA PRO A 111 -6.34 21.47 0.21
C PRO A 111 -6.55 20.28 1.14
N ARG A 112 -5.86 19.17 0.89
CA ARG A 112 -5.96 17.96 1.72
C ARG A 112 -5.28 18.20 3.06
N THR A 113 -5.99 17.91 4.15
CA THR A 113 -5.51 18.10 5.54
C THR A 113 -4.90 16.83 6.14
N PHE A 114 -5.06 15.70 5.47
CA PHE A 114 -4.53 14.37 5.81
C PHE A 114 -4.82 13.86 7.24
N PRO A 115 -6.04 14.05 7.82
CA PRO A 115 -6.36 13.53 9.15
C PRO A 115 -6.19 12.01 9.29
N GLU A 116 -6.42 11.25 8.22
CA GLU A 116 -6.30 9.79 8.14
C GLU A 116 -4.92 9.27 8.55
N VAL A 117 -3.87 10.08 8.32
CA VAL A 117 -2.47 9.77 8.66
C VAL A 117 -2.31 9.54 10.17
N LYS A 118 -3.13 10.20 11.00
CA LYS A 118 -3.13 9.96 12.46
C LYS A 118 -3.70 8.59 12.84
N SER A 119 -4.67 8.07 12.09
CA SER A 119 -5.22 6.73 12.32
C SER A 119 -4.29 5.65 11.78
N ILE A 120 -3.80 5.82 10.53
CA ILE A 120 -2.86 4.89 9.84
C ILE A 120 -1.64 4.58 10.71
N PHE A 121 -1.03 5.60 11.31
CA PHE A 121 0.18 5.47 12.14
C PHE A 121 -0.11 5.49 13.66
N GLY A 122 -1.40 5.52 14.05
CA GLY A 122 -1.85 5.57 15.43
C GLY A 122 -2.54 4.29 15.89
N HIS A 123 -3.21 4.38 17.03
CA HIS A 123 -3.81 3.21 17.70
C HIS A 123 -4.94 2.51 16.92
N ASP A 124 -5.50 3.18 15.91
CA ASP A 124 -6.60 2.65 15.10
C ASP A 124 -6.13 1.53 14.17
N MET A 125 -4.91 1.65 13.62
CA MET A 125 -4.45 0.84 12.49
C MET A 125 -3.03 0.26 12.65
N ALA A 126 -2.15 0.84 13.47
CA ALA A 126 -0.72 0.49 13.50
C ALA A 126 -0.38 -0.94 14.02
N ASN A 127 -1.37 -1.72 14.47
CA ASN A 127 -1.20 -3.12 14.85
C ASN A 127 -1.41 -4.10 13.67
N ASP A 128 -2.22 -3.71 12.68
CA ASP A 128 -2.61 -4.57 11.55
C ASP A 128 -2.11 -4.04 10.20
N TRP A 129 -1.86 -2.74 10.08
CA TRP A 129 -1.33 -2.08 8.88
C TRP A 129 0.15 -1.74 9.02
N SER A 130 0.91 -2.01 7.95
CA SER A 130 2.35 -1.75 7.83
C SER A 130 2.66 -0.34 7.28
N GLY A 131 1.81 0.65 7.60
CA GLY A 131 1.94 2.04 7.15
C GLY A 131 1.28 2.34 5.80
N SER A 132 1.76 3.40 5.13
CA SER A 132 1.18 3.90 3.88
C SER A 132 2.18 4.62 2.97
N ILE A 133 1.79 4.78 1.69
CA ILE A 133 2.45 5.60 0.67
C ILE A 133 1.42 6.60 0.13
N ILE A 134 1.74 7.90 0.18
CA ILE A 134 0.85 8.96 -0.30
C ILE A 134 0.79 8.98 -1.83
N TYR A 135 -0.40 9.22 -2.38
CA TYR A 135 -0.57 9.49 -3.80
C TYR A 135 -0.86 10.99 -4.00
N GLU A 136 -0.06 11.76 -4.72
CA GLU A 136 1.28 11.47 -5.24
C GLU A 136 2.20 12.70 -5.20
N TRP A 137 3.42 12.60 -5.74
CA TRP A 137 4.44 13.63 -5.54
C TRP A 137 4.25 14.87 -6.43
N SER A 138 4.15 14.71 -7.74
CA SER A 138 4.41 15.78 -8.73
C SER A 138 3.25 16.05 -9.68
N GLN A 139 2.84 17.31 -9.77
CA GLN A 139 1.65 17.81 -10.48
C GLN A 139 1.34 17.18 -11.84
N GLU A 140 0.42 16.23 -11.85
CA GLU A 140 -0.30 15.75 -13.04
C GLU A 140 -1.70 16.40 -13.16
N ASP A 141 -2.44 16.11 -14.24
CA ASP A 141 -3.81 16.60 -14.45
C ASP A 141 -4.82 16.11 -13.39
N ASN A 142 -4.44 15.07 -12.61
CA ASN A 142 -5.29 14.36 -11.66
C ASN A 142 -5.49 15.09 -10.31
N LYS A 143 -4.62 16.08 -9.97
CA LYS A 143 -4.68 16.93 -8.78
C LYS A 143 -4.49 16.19 -7.44
N TYR A 144 -3.66 15.16 -7.38
CA TYR A 144 -3.29 14.41 -6.17
C TYR A 144 -1.99 14.89 -5.49
N ASP A 145 -1.50 16.08 -5.81
CA ASP A 145 -0.06 16.32 -5.82
C ASP A 145 0.47 17.10 -4.60
N LEU A 146 1.78 16.97 -4.35
CA LEU A 146 2.47 17.64 -3.23
C LEU A 146 3.40 18.77 -3.71
N VAL A 147 3.94 18.66 -4.92
CA VAL A 147 4.76 19.70 -5.57
C VAL A 147 4.39 19.87 -7.04
N GLN A 148 4.58 21.06 -7.59
CA GLN A 148 4.54 21.31 -9.04
C GLN A 148 5.97 21.40 -9.58
N ILE A 149 6.26 20.62 -10.63
CA ILE A 149 7.52 20.75 -11.39
C ILE A 149 7.29 21.78 -12.49
N GLN A 150 8.16 22.78 -12.56
CA GLN A 150 8.08 23.88 -13.53
C GLN A 150 8.88 23.54 -14.81
N PRO A 151 8.62 24.22 -15.95
CA PRO A 151 9.32 23.95 -17.22
C PRO A 151 10.84 24.19 -17.20
N ASP A 152 11.35 24.93 -16.21
CA ASP A 152 12.78 25.14 -15.97
C ASP A 152 13.43 24.07 -15.05
N ASN A 153 12.64 23.06 -14.65
CA ASN A 153 12.96 22.02 -13.66
C ASN A 153 13.06 22.52 -12.20
N THR A 154 12.59 23.72 -11.89
CA THR A 154 12.38 24.13 -10.50
C THR A 154 11.12 23.46 -9.91
N VAL A 155 11.01 23.45 -8.59
CA VAL A 155 9.95 22.73 -7.85
C VAL A 155 9.23 23.69 -6.92
N SER A 156 7.93 23.89 -7.14
CA SER A 156 7.06 24.70 -6.28
C SER A 156 6.32 23.80 -5.27
N ILE A 157 6.43 24.13 -3.98
CA ILE A 157 5.74 23.39 -2.92
C ILE A 157 4.25 23.77 -2.90
N LEU A 158 3.36 22.77 -2.93
CA LEU A 158 1.91 22.98 -2.84
C LEU A 158 1.42 22.94 -1.37
N PRO A 159 0.21 23.45 -1.08
CA PRO A 159 -0.35 23.45 0.28
C PRO A 159 -0.39 22.06 0.91
N ASP A 160 -0.70 21.04 0.12
CA ASP A 160 -0.82 19.65 0.55
C ASP A 160 0.49 19.07 1.11
N TYR A 161 1.65 19.40 0.51
CA TYR A 161 2.95 19.03 1.10
C TYR A 161 3.13 19.61 2.50
N THR A 162 2.72 20.86 2.71
CA THR A 162 2.83 21.53 4.01
C THR A 162 1.89 20.90 5.03
N ASN A 163 0.67 20.53 4.63
CA ASN A 163 -0.28 19.81 5.47
C ASN A 163 0.21 18.40 5.83
N LEU A 164 0.65 17.62 4.84
CA LEU A 164 1.16 16.26 5.04
C LEU A 164 2.40 16.27 5.95
N LYS A 165 3.36 17.17 5.69
CA LYS A 165 4.56 17.36 6.53
C LYS A 165 4.19 17.70 7.97
N LYS A 166 3.20 18.58 8.17
CA LYS A 166 2.69 18.96 9.51
C LYS A 166 2.04 17.79 10.24
N THR A 167 1.29 16.94 9.54
CA THR A 167 0.62 15.78 10.15
C THR A 167 1.57 14.60 10.39
N LEU A 168 2.60 14.40 9.55
CA LEU A 168 3.62 13.36 9.75
C LEU A 168 4.64 13.71 10.85
N ALA A 169 5.04 14.98 10.98
CA ALA A 169 6.10 15.40 11.90
C ALA A 169 5.99 14.92 13.37
N PRO A 170 4.80 14.89 14.03
CA PRO A 170 4.67 14.42 15.41
C PRO A 170 4.50 12.89 15.55
N LEU A 171 4.50 12.12 14.45
CA LEU A 171 4.15 10.70 14.48
C LEU A 171 5.38 9.79 14.63
N HIS A 172 5.33 8.94 15.65
CA HIS A 172 6.40 7.99 15.98
C HIS A 172 5.78 6.58 16.17
N PRO A 173 5.55 5.82 15.08
CA PRO A 173 4.91 4.51 15.14
C PRO A 173 5.71 3.53 16.01
N LYS A 174 5.04 2.87 16.96
CA LYS A 174 5.67 1.90 17.87
C LYS A 174 5.41 0.48 17.40
N GLY A 175 6.24 0.01 16.47
CA GLY A 175 6.23 -1.39 16.04
C GLY A 175 6.65 -2.37 17.15
N VAL A 176 6.21 -3.62 17.02
CA VAL A 176 6.66 -4.74 17.86
C VAL A 176 7.98 -5.33 17.33
N LYS A 177 8.76 -5.96 18.22
CA LYS A 177 9.97 -6.68 17.80
C LYS A 177 9.62 -8.02 17.16
N MET A 178 10.50 -8.51 16.28
CA MET A 178 10.33 -9.75 15.52
C MET A 178 10.32 -11.03 16.39
N ASP A 179 10.95 -10.99 17.57
CA ASP A 179 10.96 -12.06 18.58
C ASP A 179 9.66 -12.11 19.42
N ALA A 180 8.93 -10.99 19.49
CA ALA A 180 7.66 -10.86 20.23
C ALA A 180 6.42 -11.16 19.37
N LEU A 181 6.55 -11.32 18.05
CA LEU A 181 5.43 -11.65 17.16
C LEU A 181 5.03 -13.13 17.30
N PRO A 182 3.73 -13.46 17.40
CA PRO A 182 3.27 -14.83 17.49
C PRO A 182 3.60 -15.62 16.21
N LYS A 183 3.96 -16.90 16.37
CA LYS A 183 4.39 -17.76 15.26
C LYS A 183 3.25 -17.96 14.24
N SER A 184 3.37 -17.29 13.10
CA SER A 184 2.62 -17.47 11.85
C SER A 184 1.11 -17.71 11.98
N ARG A 185 0.30 -16.66 11.73
CA ARG A 185 -1.12 -16.83 11.37
C ARG A 185 -1.23 -17.84 10.19
N PRO A 186 -2.20 -18.77 10.18
CA PRO A 186 -2.31 -19.80 9.14
C PRO A 186 -2.56 -19.19 7.74
N PRO A 187 -2.26 -19.93 6.65
CA PRO A 187 -2.62 -19.51 5.31
C PRO A 187 -4.14 -19.50 5.13
N SER A 188 -4.67 -18.46 4.48
CA SER A 188 -6.11 -18.38 4.19
C SER A 188 -6.56 -19.47 3.22
N SER A 189 -7.81 -19.91 3.36
CA SER A 189 -8.49 -20.81 2.42
C SER A 189 -8.84 -20.08 1.12
N TYR A 190 -8.84 -20.81 0.00
CA TYR A 190 -9.30 -20.30 -1.29
C TYR A 190 -10.79 -19.93 -1.23
N PRO A 191 -11.22 -18.81 -1.87
CA PRO A 191 -12.63 -18.57 -2.12
C PRO A 191 -13.25 -19.70 -2.97
N PRO A 192 -14.52 -20.08 -2.73
CA PRO A 192 -15.21 -21.01 -3.62
C PRO A 192 -15.40 -20.39 -5.01
N ILE A 193 -15.30 -21.21 -6.05
CA ILE A 193 -15.57 -20.76 -7.43
C ILE A 193 -17.08 -20.54 -7.57
N THR A 194 -17.49 -19.29 -7.73
CA THR A 194 -18.85 -18.93 -8.13
C THR A 194 -18.97 -19.10 -9.64
N THR A 195 -19.93 -19.92 -10.06
CA THR A 195 -20.30 -20.19 -11.46
C THR A 195 -21.53 -19.40 -11.87
#